data_AF-A0A2H4S695-F1
#
_entry.id   AF-A0A2H4S695-F1
#
_cell.length_a   1.000
_cell.length_b   1.000
_cell.length_c   1.000
_cell.angle_alpha   90.00
_cell.angle_beta   90.00
_cell.angle_gamma   90.00
#
_symmetry.space_group_name_H-M   'P 1'
#
loop_
_entity.id
_entity.type
_entity.pdbx_description
1 polymer ?
#
loop_
_entity_poly.entity_id
_entity_poly.type
_entity_poly.pdbx_seq_one_letter_code
_entity_poly.pdbx_strand_id
1 'polypeptide(L)'
;MQIWYAIPFALLVLGKPQAPQNTSSPSAPPGAPPVPPPATTPPATPAPSGTPGPTPKGPICECGYTYCASVLKAMKTPWSNKELTDAYCSTVNASCPNGKPASDVNNAVFICLCKEADQKVGTDLDLLCGCDKCLNVGPDFRGRCETPCYGHK
;
A
#
# COMPACT_ATOMS: atom_id res chain seq x y z
N MET A 1 37.58 25.93 49.00
CA MET A 1 36.29 25.98 48.28
C MET A 1 35.69 24.57 48.31
N GLN A 2 34.91 24.05 49.28
CA GLN A 2 33.91 24.63 50.21
C GLN A 2 32.93 25.54 49.44
N ILE A 3 31.61 25.32 49.38
CA ILE A 3 30.66 24.64 50.29
C ILE A 3 29.46 24.11 49.46
N TRP A 4 29.10 22.83 49.54
CA TRP A 4 27.90 22.22 50.19
C TRP A 4 26.53 22.60 49.54
N TYR A 5 25.40 21.90 49.68
CA TYR A 5 24.84 21.08 50.76
C TYR A 5 23.59 20.31 50.26
N ALA A 6 23.29 19.21 50.96
CA ALA A 6 21.97 18.79 51.46
C ALA A 6 20.88 18.18 50.53
N ILE A 7 20.81 16.85 50.62
CA ILE A 7 19.63 15.95 50.76
C ILE A 7 18.64 16.55 51.81
N PRO A 8 17.27 16.45 51.74
CA PRO A 8 16.57 15.18 52.00
C PRO A 8 15.16 14.90 51.46
N PHE A 9 14.85 13.59 51.47
CA PHE A 9 13.57 12.91 51.79
C PHE A 9 12.24 13.65 51.52
N ALA A 10 11.34 13.00 50.77
CA ALA A 10 10.17 12.29 51.34
C ALA A 10 9.00 12.11 50.33
N LEU A 11 8.28 10.99 50.54
CA LEU A 11 6.85 10.75 50.32
C LEU A 11 6.30 10.34 48.93
N LEU A 12 5.81 9.09 48.93
CA LEU A 12 4.80 8.49 48.06
C LEU A 12 3.54 9.36 47.93
N VAL A 13 3.00 9.55 46.72
CA VAL A 13 1.55 9.67 46.45
C VAL A 13 1.23 9.12 45.05
N LEU A 14 0.29 8.17 44.98
CA LEU A 14 -0.38 7.77 43.73
C LEU A 14 -1.16 8.95 43.14
N GLY A 15 -0.89 9.29 41.89
CA GLY A 15 -1.75 10.21 41.14
C GLY A 15 -1.44 10.12 39.66
N LYS A 16 -2.45 9.75 38.85
CA LYS A 16 -2.41 9.80 37.39
C LYS A 16 -2.88 11.20 36.96
N PRO A 17 -2.06 12.04 36.29
CA PRO A 17 -2.55 13.29 35.72
C PRO A 17 -2.59 13.22 34.19
N GLN A 18 -3.71 13.71 33.66
CA GLN A 18 -4.08 13.80 32.25
C GLN A 18 -3.02 14.49 31.38
N ALA A 19 -2.90 14.02 30.14
CA ALA A 19 -2.23 14.76 29.08
C ALA A 19 -2.93 16.12 28.85
N PRO A 20 -2.20 17.21 28.55
CA PRO A 20 -2.80 18.52 28.36
C PRO A 20 -3.68 18.57 27.10
N GLN A 21 -4.96 18.89 27.27
CA GLN A 21 -5.82 19.36 26.17
C GLN A 21 -5.45 20.81 25.85
N ASN A 22 -4.67 21.03 24.79
CA ASN A 22 -4.59 22.34 24.14
C ASN A 22 -5.84 22.52 23.28
N THR A 23 -6.89 23.11 23.85
CA THR A 23 -8.04 23.62 23.10
C THR A 23 -7.85 25.10 22.82
N SER A 24 -7.44 25.44 21.61
CA SER A 24 -7.68 26.77 21.04
C SER A 24 -8.71 26.63 19.93
N SER A 25 -9.98 26.75 20.31
CA SER A 25 -11.10 26.87 19.38
C SER A 25 -11.27 28.34 18.99
N PRO A 26 -11.35 28.71 17.70
CA PRO A 26 -11.68 30.08 17.30
C PRO A 26 -13.13 30.38 17.69
N SER A 27 -13.37 31.47 18.43
CA SER A 27 -14.73 31.94 18.71
C SER A 27 -15.45 32.31 17.41
N ALA A 28 -16.57 31.63 17.13
CA ALA A 28 -17.46 32.00 16.04
C ALA A 28 -18.21 33.31 16.36
N PRO A 29 -18.50 34.17 15.37
CA PRO A 29 -19.24 35.42 15.58
C PRO A 29 -20.70 35.18 16.00
N PRO A 30 -21.34 36.14 16.71
CA PRO A 30 -22.69 35.97 17.24
C PRO A 30 -23.73 35.89 16.11
N GLY A 31 -24.50 34.79 16.04
CA GLY A 31 -25.65 34.66 15.13
C GLY A 31 -25.79 33.36 14.34
N ALA A 32 -24.91 32.37 14.52
CA ALA A 32 -25.05 31.08 13.83
C ALA A 32 -26.24 30.25 14.39
N PRO A 33 -27.05 29.61 13.53
CA PRO A 33 -28.10 28.69 13.98
C PRO A 33 -27.50 27.46 14.69
N PRO A 34 -28.27 26.78 15.58
CA PRO A 34 -27.76 25.63 16.32
C PRO A 34 -27.28 24.51 15.39
N VAL A 35 -26.08 23.98 15.65
CA VAL A 35 -25.55 22.81 14.95
C VAL A 35 -26.43 21.59 15.31
N PRO A 36 -26.91 20.80 14.34
CA PRO A 36 -27.68 19.59 14.63
C PRO A 36 -26.81 18.56 15.38
N PRO A 37 -27.40 17.74 16.27
CA PRO A 37 -26.65 16.76 17.04
C PRO A 37 -25.98 15.72 16.13
N PRO A 38 -24.84 15.12 16.56
CA PRO A 38 -24.17 14.07 15.80
C PRO A 38 -25.10 12.88 15.57
N ALA A 39 -25.25 12.46 14.31
CA ALA A 39 -25.97 11.24 13.98
C ALA A 39 -25.24 10.02 14.57
N THR A 40 -25.97 9.17 15.29
CA THR A 40 -25.45 7.89 15.79
C THR A 40 -25.12 6.97 14.62
N THR A 41 -23.83 6.66 14.45
CA THR A 41 -23.35 5.63 13.51
C THR A 41 -23.90 4.26 13.89
N PRO A 42 -24.49 3.49 12.95
CA PRO A 42 -24.90 2.11 13.21
C PRO A 42 -23.69 1.22 13.58
N PRO A 43 -23.90 0.13 14.35
CA PRO A 43 -22.85 -0.83 14.65
C PRO A 43 -22.26 -1.42 13.37
N ALA A 44 -20.92 -1.48 13.30
CA ALA A 44 -20.22 -2.12 12.19
C ALA A 44 -20.60 -3.62 12.14
N THR A 45 -21.09 -4.07 10.99
CA THR A 45 -21.29 -5.48 10.71
C THR A 45 -19.93 -6.19 10.75
N PRO A 46 -19.79 -7.35 11.44
CA PRO A 46 -18.56 -8.13 11.39
C PRO A 46 -18.24 -8.54 9.95
N ALA A 47 -17.02 -8.31 9.49
CA ALA A 47 -16.56 -8.80 8.20
C ALA A 47 -16.69 -10.34 8.17
N PRO A 48 -17.16 -10.94 7.06
CA PRO A 48 -17.20 -12.38 6.94
C PRO A 48 -15.77 -12.93 7.03
N SER A 49 -15.51 -13.77 8.03
CA SER A 49 -14.27 -14.55 8.10
C SER A 49 -14.31 -15.62 7.01
N GLY A 50 -13.82 -15.27 5.82
CA GLY A 50 -13.52 -16.25 4.78
C GLY A 50 -12.40 -17.17 5.27
N THR A 51 -12.66 -18.48 5.30
CA THR A 51 -11.63 -19.50 5.50
C THR A 51 -10.54 -19.31 4.45
N PRO A 52 -9.24 -19.24 4.81
CA PRO A 52 -8.17 -19.14 3.82
C PRO A 52 -8.27 -20.32 2.84
N GLY A 53 -8.49 -20.01 1.57
CA GLY A 53 -8.41 -21.01 0.51
C GLY A 53 -7.03 -21.66 0.46
N PRO A 54 -6.90 -22.84 -0.17
CA PRO A 54 -5.61 -23.49 -0.33
C PRO A 54 -4.60 -22.52 -0.99
N THR A 55 -3.42 -22.40 -0.39
CA THR A 55 -2.35 -21.53 -0.92
C THR A 55 -1.98 -21.98 -2.33
N PRO A 56 -2.02 -21.08 -3.33
CA PRO A 56 -1.65 -21.43 -4.70
C PRO A 56 -0.23 -21.99 -4.75
N LYS A 57 -0.03 -23.05 -5.55
CA LYS A 57 1.31 -23.55 -5.88
C LYS A 57 1.87 -22.69 -7.01
N GLY A 58 2.96 -21.98 -6.77
CA GLY A 58 3.63 -21.15 -7.76
C GLY A 58 3.90 -19.73 -7.27
N PRO A 59 4.38 -18.85 -8.15
CA PRO A 59 4.56 -17.45 -7.82
C PRO A 59 3.20 -16.80 -7.55
N ILE A 60 3.17 -15.91 -6.57
CA ILE A 60 1.98 -15.17 -6.17
C ILE A 60 2.30 -13.68 -6.08
N CYS A 61 1.27 -12.86 -6.05
CA CYS A 61 1.35 -11.43 -5.80
C CYS A 61 0.20 -11.00 -4.88
N GLU A 62 0.35 -9.90 -4.14
CA GLU A 62 -0.78 -9.35 -3.39
C GLU A 62 -1.77 -8.67 -4.31
N CYS A 63 -3.03 -8.97 -4.10
CA CYS A 63 -4.12 -8.60 -4.98
C CYS A 63 -4.32 -7.08 -5.07
N GLY A 64 -4.36 -6.51 -6.28
CA GLY A 64 -4.50 -5.08 -6.52
C GLY A 64 -3.21 -4.26 -6.36
N TYR A 65 -2.11 -4.88 -5.97
CA TYR A 65 -0.81 -4.20 -5.86
C TYR A 65 -0.11 -4.11 -7.21
N THR A 66 0.68 -3.05 -7.35
CA THR A 66 1.56 -2.83 -8.50
C THR A 66 2.99 -3.20 -8.16
N TYR A 67 3.67 -3.85 -9.10
CA TYR A 67 5.02 -4.35 -8.91
C TYR A 67 5.90 -4.00 -10.10
N CYS A 68 7.13 -3.56 -9.80
CA CYS A 68 8.19 -3.70 -10.78
C CYS A 68 8.49 -5.18 -11.01
N ALA A 69 8.75 -5.58 -12.25
CA ALA A 69 9.16 -6.94 -12.59
C ALA A 69 10.36 -7.43 -11.74
N SER A 70 11.32 -6.56 -11.46
CA SER A 70 12.46 -6.85 -10.59
C SER A 70 12.04 -7.29 -9.18
N VAL A 71 10.96 -6.73 -8.62
CA VAL A 71 10.41 -7.11 -7.32
C VAL A 71 9.77 -8.49 -7.39
N LEU A 72 8.95 -8.75 -8.43
CA LEU A 72 8.31 -10.05 -8.66
C LEU A 72 9.35 -11.17 -8.78
N LYS A 73 10.50 -10.89 -9.41
CA LYS A 73 11.63 -11.82 -9.52
C LYS A 73 12.41 -12.00 -8.22
N ALA A 74 12.27 -11.09 -7.26
CA ALA A 74 12.95 -11.14 -5.97
C ALA A 74 12.05 -11.67 -4.83
N MET A 75 10.79 -12.01 -5.12
CA MET A 75 9.89 -12.61 -4.16
C MET A 75 10.35 -13.99 -3.70
N LYS A 76 9.83 -14.44 -2.56
CA LYS A 76 10.12 -15.76 -2.00
C LYS A 76 9.86 -16.90 -3.01
N THR A 77 8.78 -16.78 -3.78
CA THR A 77 8.55 -17.61 -4.96
C THR A 77 8.63 -16.69 -6.18
N PRO A 78 9.77 -16.67 -6.88
CA PRO A 78 10.01 -15.67 -7.91
C PRO A 78 9.22 -15.98 -9.18
N TRP A 79 8.74 -14.92 -9.82
CA TRP A 79 8.20 -14.99 -11.17
C TRP A 79 9.33 -15.14 -12.19
N SER A 80 9.16 -16.00 -13.19
CA SER A 80 10.13 -16.19 -14.26
C SER A 80 10.00 -15.13 -15.35
N ASN A 81 11.08 -14.90 -16.13
CA ASN A 81 11.01 -14.00 -17.28
C ASN A 81 9.96 -14.43 -18.31
N LYS A 82 9.70 -15.74 -18.44
CA LYS A 82 8.68 -16.26 -19.35
C LYS A 82 7.29 -15.84 -18.88
N GLU A 83 6.95 -16.07 -17.61
CA GLU A 83 5.65 -15.70 -17.05
C GLU A 83 5.41 -14.18 -17.13
N LEU A 84 6.44 -13.37 -16.87
CA LEU A 84 6.33 -11.91 -16.99
C LEU A 84 6.18 -11.46 -18.46
N THR A 85 6.85 -12.13 -19.40
CA THR A 85 6.73 -11.84 -20.83
C THR A 85 5.35 -12.23 -21.34
N ASP A 86 4.85 -13.38 -20.91
CA ASP A 86 3.52 -13.87 -21.25
C ASP A 86 2.46 -12.89 -20.72
N ALA A 87 2.54 -12.50 -19.44
CA ALA A 87 1.66 -11.49 -18.84
C ALA A 87 1.73 -10.14 -19.58
N TYR A 88 2.94 -9.70 -19.97
CA TYR A 88 3.12 -8.48 -20.74
C TYR A 88 2.31 -8.55 -22.04
N CYS A 89 2.50 -9.61 -22.82
CA CYS A 89 1.90 -9.71 -24.15
C CYS A 89 0.47 -10.23 -24.18
N SER A 90 -0.03 -10.84 -23.09
CA SER A 90 -1.43 -11.20 -22.95
C SER A 90 -2.32 -10.01 -22.57
N THR A 91 -1.72 -8.94 -22.05
CA THR A 91 -2.47 -7.74 -21.66
C THR A 91 -3.06 -7.05 -22.88
N VAL A 92 -4.34 -6.71 -22.80
CA VAL A 92 -5.07 -6.04 -23.90
C VAL A 92 -4.38 -4.71 -24.23
N ASN A 93 -4.20 -4.45 -25.53
CA ASN A 93 -3.52 -3.29 -26.08
C ASN A 93 -2.03 -3.17 -25.73
N ALA A 94 -1.41 -4.17 -25.10
CA ALA A 94 0.03 -4.14 -24.89
C ALA A 94 0.78 -4.16 -26.22
N SER A 95 1.78 -3.30 -26.35
CA SER A 95 2.66 -3.28 -27.53
C SER A 95 3.58 -4.49 -27.51
N CYS A 96 3.19 -5.55 -28.24
CA CYS A 96 3.98 -6.76 -28.43
C CYS A 96 4.19 -7.11 -29.91
N PRO A 97 5.04 -6.34 -30.65
CA PRO A 97 5.37 -6.69 -32.02
C PRO A 97 5.99 -8.09 -32.09
N ASN A 98 5.48 -8.94 -32.97
CA ASN A 98 5.92 -10.33 -33.15
C ASN A 98 5.89 -11.17 -31.86
N GLY A 99 4.97 -10.87 -30.94
CA GLY A 99 4.84 -11.60 -29.66
C GLY A 99 5.97 -11.31 -28.66
N LYS A 100 6.71 -10.21 -28.83
CA LYS A 100 7.75 -9.78 -27.89
C LYS A 100 7.41 -8.42 -27.28
N PRO A 101 7.64 -8.21 -25.98
CA PRO A 101 7.48 -6.91 -25.34
C PRO A 101 8.23 -5.81 -26.09
N ALA A 102 7.56 -4.69 -26.35
CA ALA A 102 8.18 -3.54 -26.99
C ALA A 102 9.25 -2.84 -26.12
N SER A 103 9.28 -3.14 -24.82
CA SER A 103 10.27 -2.64 -23.85
C SER A 103 10.86 -3.80 -23.04
N ASP A 104 11.92 -3.56 -22.28
CA ASP A 104 12.50 -4.59 -21.42
C ASP A 104 11.50 -5.00 -20.32
N VAL A 105 11.08 -6.27 -20.35
CA VAL A 105 10.16 -6.85 -19.38
C VAL A 105 10.65 -6.71 -17.93
N ASN A 106 11.96 -6.66 -17.69
CA ASN A 106 12.53 -6.49 -16.34
C ASN A 106 12.29 -5.10 -15.75
N ASN A 107 11.96 -4.13 -16.60
CA ASN A 107 11.67 -2.75 -16.22
C ASN A 107 10.17 -2.44 -16.27
N ALA A 108 9.32 -3.39 -16.62
CA ALA A 108 7.88 -3.16 -16.68
C ALA A 108 7.23 -3.10 -15.29
N VAL A 109 6.11 -2.38 -15.23
CA VAL A 109 5.19 -2.32 -14.09
C VAL A 109 4.00 -3.23 -14.39
N PHE A 110 3.76 -4.17 -13.48
CA PHE A 110 2.63 -5.08 -13.52
C PHE A 110 1.65 -4.76 -12.39
N ILE A 111 0.38 -5.07 -12.59
CA ILE A 111 -0.65 -5.11 -11.54
C ILE A 111 -1.05 -6.57 -11.29
N CYS A 112 -1.19 -6.93 -10.02
CA CYS A 112 -1.74 -8.23 -9.62
C CYS A 112 -3.26 -8.21 -9.69
N LEU A 113 -3.82 -9.08 -10.52
CA LEU A 113 -5.27 -9.19 -10.69
C LEU A 113 -5.89 -10.09 -9.61
N CYS A 114 -7.17 -9.80 -9.35
CA CYS A 114 -8.02 -10.54 -8.42
C CYS A 114 -9.20 -11.11 -9.18
N LYS A 115 -9.58 -12.34 -8.84
CA LYS A 115 -10.82 -12.94 -9.35
C LYS A 115 -12.00 -12.50 -8.51
N GLU A 116 -11.80 -12.42 -7.19
CA GLU A 116 -12.80 -11.99 -6.22
C GLU A 116 -12.37 -10.72 -5.48
N ALA A 117 -13.33 -9.92 -5.01
CA ALA A 117 -13.06 -8.62 -4.38
C ALA A 117 -12.32 -8.70 -3.03
N ASP A 118 -12.50 -9.79 -2.28
CA ASP A 118 -11.89 -10.05 -0.98
C ASP A 118 -10.64 -10.94 -1.05
N GLN A 119 -10.22 -11.32 -2.27
CA GLN A 119 -9.04 -12.12 -2.51
C GLN A 119 -7.77 -11.37 -2.08
N LYS A 120 -6.98 -11.99 -1.19
CA LYS A 120 -5.74 -11.38 -0.68
C LYS A 120 -4.54 -11.52 -1.61
N VAL A 121 -4.45 -12.62 -2.34
CA VAL A 121 -3.32 -12.94 -3.21
C VAL A 121 -3.80 -13.44 -4.57
N GLY A 122 -3.14 -13.01 -5.63
CA GLY A 122 -3.40 -13.41 -7.01
C GLY A 122 -2.26 -14.24 -7.61
N THR A 123 -2.56 -14.87 -8.74
CA THR A 123 -1.61 -15.60 -9.60
C THR A 123 -1.63 -15.07 -11.03
N ASP A 124 -2.31 -13.96 -11.26
CA ASP A 124 -2.53 -13.37 -12.58
C ASP A 124 -1.97 -11.94 -12.55
N LEU A 125 -1.19 -11.61 -13.57
CA LEU A 125 -0.56 -10.29 -13.74
C LEU A 125 -1.03 -9.69 -15.06
N ASP A 126 -1.31 -8.38 -15.01
CA ASP A 126 -1.48 -7.56 -16.21
C ASP A 126 -0.39 -6.50 -16.27
N LEU A 127 0.01 -6.15 -17.48
CA LEU A 127 0.89 -5.03 -17.75
C LEU A 127 0.15 -3.73 -17.46
N LEU A 128 0.59 -3.01 -16.44
CA LEU A 128 0.16 -1.63 -16.28
C LEU A 128 0.90 -0.74 -17.27
N CYS A 129 2.21 -0.96 -17.41
CA CYS A 129 3.06 -0.10 -18.21
C CYS A 129 4.44 -0.73 -18.50
N GLY A 130 4.88 -0.70 -19.77
CA GLY A 130 6.28 -0.96 -20.13
C GLY A 130 7.14 0.28 -19.89
N CYS A 131 8.35 0.11 -19.32
CA CYS A 131 9.24 1.22 -18.97
C CYS A 131 10.67 0.99 -19.47
N ASP A 132 11.43 2.08 -19.59
CA ASP A 132 12.91 2.02 -19.63
C ASP A 132 13.49 1.62 -18.27
N LYS A 133 12.87 2.13 -17.21
CA LYS A 133 13.27 1.89 -15.83
C LYS A 133 12.04 1.94 -14.92
N CYS A 134 11.91 0.91 -14.08
CA CYS A 134 10.92 0.88 -13.02
C CYS A 134 11.49 1.42 -11.72
N LEU A 135 10.75 2.30 -11.07
CA LEU A 135 11.02 2.84 -9.76
C LEU A 135 10.16 2.12 -8.72
N ASN A 136 10.83 1.45 -7.78
CA ASN A 136 10.22 0.94 -6.55
C ASN A 136 10.93 1.58 -5.35
N VAL A 137 10.58 2.83 -5.05
CA VAL A 137 11.23 3.63 -4.01
C VAL A 137 10.18 4.17 -3.03
N GLY A 138 10.61 4.41 -1.79
CA GLY A 138 9.77 4.95 -0.73
C GLY A 138 9.18 6.34 -1.05
N PRO A 139 8.14 6.76 -0.32
CA PRO A 139 7.62 6.10 0.89
C PRO A 139 6.65 4.93 0.61
N ASP A 140 6.03 4.88 -0.58
CA ASP A 140 4.92 3.95 -0.84
C ASP A 140 5.33 2.63 -1.50
N PHE A 141 6.57 2.52 -2.01
CA PHE A 141 7.09 1.31 -2.69
C PHE A 141 6.15 0.76 -3.78
N ARG A 142 5.44 1.66 -4.46
CA ARG A 142 4.61 1.32 -5.63
C ARG A 142 5.45 1.41 -6.89
N GLY A 143 5.35 0.37 -7.72
CA GLY A 143 6.00 0.33 -9.02
C GLY A 143 5.46 1.42 -9.94
N ARG A 144 6.35 2.22 -10.50
CA ARG A 144 6.04 3.24 -11.51
C ARG A 144 7.20 3.38 -12.48
N CYS A 145 6.95 3.76 -13.72
CA CYS A 145 8.04 4.10 -14.63
C CYS A 145 8.69 5.43 -14.24
N GLU A 146 9.98 5.55 -14.51
CA GLU A 146 10.69 6.84 -14.45
C GLU A 146 10.32 7.76 -15.62
N THR A 147 10.09 7.18 -16.79
CA THR A 147 9.69 7.85 -18.03
C THR A 147 8.24 7.51 -18.39
N PRO A 148 7.60 8.24 -19.32
CA PRO A 148 6.29 7.87 -19.83
C PRO A 148 6.26 6.43 -20.35
N CYS A 149 5.09 5.79 -20.21
CA CYS A 149 4.88 4.42 -20.64
C CYS A 149 5.19 4.21 -22.12
N TYR A 150 5.82 3.08 -22.43
CA TYR A 150 5.74 2.52 -23.77
C TYR A 150 4.27 2.23 -24.06
N GLY A 151 3.70 3.03 -24.97
CA GLY A 151 2.26 3.16 -25.15
C GLY A 151 1.54 1.84 -25.39
N HIS A 152 0.30 1.78 -24.90
CA HIS A 152 -0.71 0.82 -25.35
C HIS A 152 -1.06 1.14 -26.81
N LYS A 153 -1.15 0.13 -27.66
CA LYS A 153 -1.42 0.29 -29.09
C LYS A 153 -2.91 0.32 -29.39
#